data_AF-A0A378NEY6-F1
#
_entry.id   AF-A0A378NEY6-F1
#
_cell.length_a   1.000
_cell.length_b   1.000
_cell.length_c   1.000
_cell.angle_alpha   90.00
_cell.angle_beta   90.00
_cell.angle_gamma   90.00
#
_symmetry.space_group_name_H-M   'P 1'
#
loop_
_entity.id
_entity.type
_entity.pdbx_description
1 polymer ?
#
loop_
_entity_poly.entity_id
_entity_poly.type
_entity_poly.pdbx_seq_one_letter_code
_entity_poly.pdbx_strand_id
1 'polypeptide(L)' 'MQTYNGKKVLGIGTLQHIPRATAVLKGYAQHIGYPIEMDSVGGGKPATPGKAKIEALYTYVNVARSMGLFELGDFK' A
#
# COMPACT_ATOMS: atom_id res chain seq x y z
N MET A 1 -5.61 26.84 11.59
CA MET A 1 -5.45 25.80 10.55
C MET A 1 -6.58 24.80 10.75
N GLN A 2 -7.40 24.56 9.74
CA GLN A 2 -8.56 23.66 9.86
C GLN A 2 -8.06 22.21 9.84
N THR A 3 -8.38 21.43 10.89
CA THR A 3 -7.99 20.02 10.96
C THR A 3 -9.05 19.16 10.28
N TYR A 4 -8.73 18.61 9.12
CA TYR A 4 -9.61 17.67 8.43
C TYR A 4 -9.33 16.25 8.91
N ASN A 5 -10.33 15.58 9.48
CA ASN A 5 -10.25 14.17 9.87
C ASN A 5 -10.51 13.26 8.64
N GLY A 6 -9.70 13.43 7.60
CA GLY A 6 -9.85 12.75 6.32
C GLY A 6 -9.56 11.26 6.44
N LYS A 7 -10.60 10.46 6.66
CA LYS A 7 -10.49 8.99 6.71
C LYS A 7 -10.85 8.29 5.40
N LYS A 8 -11.40 9.01 4.43
CA LYS A 8 -11.75 8.47 3.11
C LYS A 8 -10.69 8.90 2.11
N VAL A 9 -10.00 7.94 1.52
CA VAL A 9 -8.86 8.17 0.63
C VAL A 9 -9.11 7.47 -0.71
N LEU A 10 -8.97 8.22 -1.80
CA LEU A 10 -8.99 7.66 -3.15
C LEU A 10 -7.55 7.53 -3.67
N GLY A 11 -7.06 6.31 -3.83
CA GLY A 11 -5.76 6.04 -4.45
C GLY A 11 -5.87 6.10 -5.98
N ILE A 12 -5.04 6.94 -6.62
CA ILE A 12 -5.00 7.08 -8.08
C ILE A 12 -3.64 6.62 -8.60
N GLY A 13 -3.63 5.73 -9.59
CA GLY A 13 -2.37 5.25 -10.17
C GLY A 13 -2.53 4.29 -11.34
N THR A 14 -1.46 3.58 -11.68
CA THR A 14 -1.52 2.51 -12.68
C THR A 14 -2.09 1.23 -12.06
N LEU A 15 -2.84 0.43 -12.83
CA LEU A 15 -3.39 -0.85 -12.37
C LEU A 15 -2.35 -1.79 -11.77
N GLN A 16 -1.10 -1.75 -12.24
CA GLN A 16 -0.01 -2.57 -11.69
C GLN A 16 0.36 -2.22 -10.24
N HIS A 17 0.37 -0.94 -9.87
CA HIS A 17 0.95 -0.47 -8.60
C HIS A 17 -0.08 -0.14 -7.52
N ILE A 18 -1.34 0.09 -7.91
CA ILE A 18 -2.42 0.44 -6.99
C ILE A 18 -2.56 -0.57 -5.84
N PRO A 19 -2.59 -1.90 -6.09
CA PRO A 19 -2.74 -2.87 -5.01
C PRO A 19 -1.67 -2.70 -3.91
N ARG A 20 -0.41 -2.48 -4.32
CA ARG A 20 0.70 -2.25 -3.40
C ARG A 20 0.53 -0.97 -2.60
N ALA A 21 0.30 0.15 -3.29
CA ALA A 21 0.17 1.46 -2.65
C ALA A 21 -0.97 1.48 -1.63
N THR A 22 -2.14 0.93 -2.00
CA THR A 22 -3.30 0.83 -1.12
C THR A 22 -3.03 -0.07 0.09
N ALA A 23 -2.43 -1.24 -0.11
CA ALA A 23 -2.14 -2.16 0.99
C ALA A 23 -1.13 -1.57 1.99
N VAL A 24 -0.05 -0.96 1.50
CA VAL A 24 0.99 -0.35 2.34
C VAL A 24 0.42 0.81 3.15
N LEU A 25 -0.32 1.70 2.51
CA LEU A 25 -0.91 2.86 3.16
C LEU A 25 -1.93 2.43 4.23
N LYS A 26 -2.81 1.48 3.92
CA LYS A 26 -3.78 0.96 4.87
C LYS A 26 -3.10 0.25 6.05
N GLY A 27 -2.08 -0.56 5.80
CA GLY A 27 -1.31 -1.24 6.84
C GLY A 27 -0.61 -0.26 7.77
N TYR A 28 0.05 0.76 7.22
CA TYR A 28 0.69 1.81 8.02
C TYR A 28 -0.33 2.59 8.84
N ALA A 29 -1.42 3.01 8.22
CA ALA A 29 -2.50 3.74 8.84
C ALA A 29 -3.10 2.97 10.03
N GLN A 30 -3.30 1.66 9.88
CA GLN A 30 -3.71 0.78 10.98
C GLN A 30 -2.65 0.70 12.09
N HIS A 31 -1.37 0.54 11.73
CA HIS A 31 -0.27 0.44 12.68
C HIS A 31 -0.15 1.68 13.59
N ILE A 32 -0.33 2.87 13.04
CA ILE A 32 -0.27 4.14 13.81
C ILE A 32 -1.59 4.52 14.50
N GLY A 33 -2.60 3.64 14.49
CA GLY A 33 -3.89 3.91 15.11
C GLY A 33 -4.78 4.91 14.36
N TYR A 34 -4.53 5.12 13.06
CA TYR A 34 -5.29 6.01 12.19
C TYR A 34 -5.99 5.24 11.05
N PRO A 35 -7.00 4.38 11.33
CA PRO A 35 -7.62 3.58 10.29
C PRO A 35 -8.33 4.45 9.24
N ILE A 36 -8.06 4.14 7.98
CA ILE A 36 -8.65 4.80 6.80
C ILE A 36 -9.51 3.82 6.00
N GLU A 37 -10.52 4.35 5.34
CA GLU A 37 -11.28 3.74 4.25
C GLU A 37 -10.62 4.13 2.92
N MET A 38 -10.27 3.14 2.11
CA MET A 38 -9.62 3.35 0.82
C MET A 38 -10.46 2.80 -0.31
N ASP A 39 -10.61 3.62 -1.34
CA ASP A 39 -10.99 3.18 -2.68
C ASP A 39 -9.83 3.48 -3.64
N SER A 40 -9.87 2.93 -4.85
CA SER A 40 -8.83 3.18 -5.84
C SER A 40 -9.34 3.17 -7.26
N VAL A 41 -8.80 4.07 -8.07
CA VAL A 41 -9.05 4.14 -9.50
C VAL A 41 -7.73 4.08 -10.25
N GLY A 42 -7.70 3.30 -11.33
CA GLY A 42 -6.47 3.12 -12.08
C GLY A 42 -6.64 2.94 -13.57
N GLY A 43 -5.58 3.32 -14.28
CA GLY A 43 -5.46 3.17 -15.73
C GLY A 43 -4.25 2.32 -16.13
N GLY A 44 -4.07 2.15 -17.43
CA GLY A 44 -2.96 1.40 -18.01
C GLY A 44 -3.23 -0.10 -18.10
N LYS A 45 -2.17 -0.88 -18.36
CA LYS A 45 -2.27 -2.34 -18.53
C LYS A 45 -2.04 -3.07 -17.19
N PRO A 46 -2.74 -4.18 -16.93
CA PRO A 46 -2.41 -5.04 -15.81
C PRO A 46 -1.00 -5.64 -15.98
N ALA A 47 -0.40 -6.06 -14.87
CA ALA A 47 0.89 -6.73 -14.90
C ALA A 47 0.78 -8.08 -15.64
N THR A 48 1.81 -8.41 -16.42
CA THR A 48 1.97 -9.79 -16.94
C THR A 48 2.04 -10.78 -15.77
N PRO A 49 1.65 -12.07 -15.93
CA PRO A 49 1.62 -13.03 -14.83
C PRO A 49 2.91 -13.12 -14.00
N GLY A 50 4.09 -13.13 -14.66
CA GLY A 50 5.38 -13.14 -13.97
C GLY A 50 5.61 -11.89 -13.10
N LYS A 51 5.31 -10.70 -13.65
CA LYS A 51 5.39 -9.44 -12.90
C LYS A 51 4.34 -9.36 -11.78
N ALA A 52 3.15 -9.91 -11.98
CA ALA A 52 2.10 -9.93 -10.96
C ALA A 52 2.54 -10.70 -9.71
N LYS A 53 3.22 -11.85 -9.88
CA LYS A 53 3.79 -12.61 -8.75
C LYS A 53 4.85 -11.81 -7.99
N ILE A 54 5.74 -11.12 -8.71
CA ILE A 54 6.77 -10.27 -8.11
C ILE A 54 6.13 -9.10 -7.35
N GLU A 55 5.16 -8.42 -7.94
CA GLU A 55 4.42 -7.33 -7.30
C GLU A 55 3.70 -7.79 -6.02
N ALA A 56 3.13 -9.01 -6.01
CA ALA A 56 2.50 -9.57 -4.82
C ALA A 56 3.51 -9.80 -3.68
N LEU A 57 4.66 -10.43 -3.98
CA LEU A 57 5.72 -10.63 -2.99
C LEU A 57 6.28 -9.31 -2.48
N TYR A 58 6.52 -8.36 -3.39
CA TYR A 58 7.01 -7.04 -3.04
C TYR A 58 5.99 -6.27 -2.19
N THR A 59 4.70 -6.41 -2.48
CA THR A 59 3.61 -5.84 -1.66
C THR A 59 3.64 -6.40 -0.25
N TYR A 60 3.72 -7.72 -0.09
CA TYR A 60 3.79 -8.37 1.21
C TYR A 60 4.94 -7.83 2.07
N VAL A 61 6.14 -7.76 1.49
CA VAL A 61 7.33 -7.23 2.18
C VAL A 61 7.13 -5.77 2.60
N ASN A 62 6.59 -4.93 1.72
CA ASN A 62 6.40 -3.50 2.04
C ASN A 62 5.31 -3.29 3.10
N VAL A 63 4.26 -4.10 3.12
CA VAL A 63 3.21 -4.04 4.16
C VAL A 63 3.80 -4.46 5.50
N ALA A 64 4.53 -5.57 5.56
CA ALA A 64 5.15 -6.02 6.80
C ALA A 64 6.09 -4.97 7.38
N ARG A 65 6.90 -4.33 6.53
CA ARG A 65 7.76 -3.21 6.92
C ARG A 65 6.98 -1.99 7.39
N SER A 66 5.91 -1.62 6.69
CA SER A 66 5.10 -0.47 7.07
C SER A 66 4.34 -0.67 8.38
N MET A 67 4.15 -1.92 8.80
CA MET A 67 3.59 -2.29 10.09
C MET A 67 4.65 -2.51 11.18
N GLY A 68 5.93 -2.25 10.90
CA GLY A 68 7.01 -2.39 11.87
C GLY A 68 7.38 -3.83 12.23
N LEU A 69 7.03 -4.82 11.41
CA LEU A 69 7.40 -6.22 11.66
C LEU A 69 8.89 -6.49 11.47
N PHE A 70 9.53 -5.74 10.59
CA PHE A 70 10.97 -5.76 10.36
C PHE A 70 11.42 -4.49 9.63
N GLU A 71 12.70 -4.16 9.77
CA GLU A 71 13.38 -3.14 9.01
C GLU A 71 14.26 -3.73 7.91
N LEU A 72 14.71 -2.89 6.97
CA LEU A 72 15.67 -3.34 5.95
C LEU A 72 16.99 -3.81 6.57
N GLY A 73 17.33 -3.30 7.76
CA GLY A 73 18.54 -3.66 8.49
C GLY A 73 18.56 -5.10 9.02
N ASP A 74 17.39 -5.75 9.14
CA ASP A 74 17.27 -7.06 9.80
C ASP A 74 17.78 -8.24 8.95
N PHE A 75 18.06 -8.02 7.66
CA PHE A 75 18.53 -9.06 6.72
C PHE A 75 20.01 -8.90 6.32
N LYS A 76 20.79 -8.19 7.13
CA LYS A 76 22.23 -7.99 6.93
C LYS A 76 23.06 -9.08 7.61
#